data_AF-A0A0F2H8U4-F1
#
_entry.id   AF-A0A0F2H8U4-F1
#
_cell.length_a   1.000
_cell.length_b   1.000
_cell.length_c   1.000
_cell.angle_alpha   90.00
_cell.angle_beta   90.00
_cell.angle_gamma   90.00
#
_symmetry.space_group_name_H-M   'P 1'
#
loop_
_entity.id
_entity.type
_entity.pdbx_description
1 polymer ?
#
loop_
_entity_poly.entity_id
_entity_poly.type
_entity_poly.pdbx_seq_one_letter_code
_entity_poly.pdbx_strand_id
1 'polypeptide(L)'
;MDTSHLYLPDFPQQHKVKDVDVVALYHEGRFDELDAVVICKDENGNVTATFGQSNWDCLPFSRKRTNNNLSAVEFDAFPQLQRELKLITFGWLFNKNPKQRRASKFSGIRSNFSKIKTAYRFLAENNHSSLKALSTPSVWLQFESFLQKKDYAQRTIENVFVSINAVIHDAYWHKLE
;
A
#
# COMPACT_ATOMS: atom_id res chain seq x y z
N MET A 1 -11.03 -17.87 -0.10
CA MET A 1 -12.44 -17.42 -0.27
C MET A 1 -13.04 -18.23 -1.42
N ASP A 2 -14.24 -18.81 -1.27
CA ASP A 2 -14.89 -19.50 -2.39
C ASP A 2 -15.47 -18.47 -3.38
N THR A 3 -14.83 -18.33 -4.54
CA THR A 3 -15.24 -17.39 -5.59
C THR A 3 -16.04 -18.07 -6.71
N SER A 4 -16.39 -19.35 -6.59
CA SER A 4 -17.09 -20.11 -7.64
C SER A 4 -18.40 -19.45 -8.06
N HIS A 5 -19.14 -18.89 -7.10
CA HIS A 5 -20.39 -18.17 -7.31
C HIS A 5 -20.26 -16.83 -8.06
N LEU A 6 -19.04 -16.28 -8.21
CA LEU A 6 -18.81 -15.01 -8.90
C LEU A 6 -18.70 -15.17 -10.42
N TYR A 7 -18.67 -16.40 -10.93
CA TYR A 7 -18.42 -16.70 -12.33
C TYR A 7 -19.53 -17.55 -12.93
N LEU A 8 -19.86 -17.29 -14.19
CA LEU A 8 -20.68 -18.18 -15.00
C LEU A 8 -19.98 -19.55 -15.18
N PRO A 9 -20.72 -20.65 -15.38
CA PRO A 9 -20.15 -21.99 -15.55
C PRO A 9 -19.03 -22.07 -16.59
N ASP A 10 -19.18 -21.35 -17.71
CA ASP A 10 -18.25 -21.36 -18.85
C ASP A 10 -17.21 -20.23 -18.82
N PHE A 11 -17.13 -19.48 -17.72
CA PHE A 11 -16.18 -18.38 -17.62
C PHE A 11 -14.73 -18.91 -17.61
N PRO A 12 -13.84 -18.42 -18.50
CA PRO A 12 -12.51 -19.01 -18.66
C PRO A 12 -11.71 -18.98 -17.35
N GLN A 13 -11.17 -20.15 -16.97
CA GLN A 13 -10.44 -20.32 -15.70
C GLN A 13 -9.26 -19.35 -15.55
N GLN A 14 -8.56 -19.04 -16.64
CA GLN A 14 -7.45 -18.09 -16.68
C GLN A 14 -7.85 -16.66 -16.28
N HIS A 15 -9.13 -16.30 -16.38
CA HIS A 15 -9.64 -14.98 -16.01
C HIS A 15 -10.22 -14.94 -14.60
N LYS A 16 -10.43 -16.09 -13.94
CA LYS A 16 -10.93 -16.13 -12.56
C LYS A 16 -9.91 -15.54 -11.61
N VAL A 17 -10.40 -14.76 -10.65
CA VAL A 17 -9.61 -14.22 -9.54
C VAL A 17 -9.06 -15.39 -8.74
N LYS A 18 -7.73 -15.45 -8.64
CA LYS A 18 -7.05 -16.34 -7.70
C LYS A 18 -6.97 -15.63 -6.36
N ASP A 19 -7.36 -16.33 -5.28
CA ASP A 19 -7.13 -15.85 -3.93
C ASP A 19 -5.64 -16.01 -3.62
N VAL A 20 -4.89 -14.92 -3.71
CA VAL A 20 -3.44 -14.91 -3.45
C VAL A 20 -3.19 -14.25 -2.10
N ASP A 21 -2.52 -14.97 -1.21
CA ASP A 21 -2.11 -14.44 0.08
C ASP A 21 -0.86 -13.57 -0.08
N VAL A 22 -1.07 -12.30 -0.40
CA VAL A 22 0.01 -11.31 -0.57
C VAL A 22 0.87 -11.11 0.68
N VAL A 23 0.30 -11.35 1.86
CA VAL A 23 1.00 -11.19 3.14
C VAL A 23 1.97 -12.36 3.32
N ALA A 24 1.51 -13.60 3.05
CA ALA A 24 2.39 -14.76 3.04
C ALA A 24 3.53 -14.61 2.02
N LEU A 25 3.24 -14.24 0.78
CA LEU A 25 4.27 -14.03 -0.25
C LEU A 25 5.32 -12.98 0.15
N TYR A 26 4.89 -11.89 0.79
CA TYR A 26 5.79 -10.85 1.29
C TYR A 26 6.74 -11.39 2.37
N HIS A 27 6.20 -12.07 3.39
CA HIS A 27 6.98 -12.56 4.53
C HIS A 27 7.84 -13.78 4.19
N GLU A 28 7.41 -14.60 3.24
CA GLU A 28 8.17 -15.75 2.71
C GLU A 28 9.26 -15.32 1.70
N GLY A 29 9.33 -14.04 1.32
CA GLY A 29 10.31 -13.54 0.36
C GLY A 29 10.07 -14.00 -1.08
N ARG A 30 8.86 -14.48 -1.40
CA ARG A 30 8.45 -14.97 -2.73
C ARG A 30 8.09 -13.79 -3.64
N PHE A 31 9.07 -12.92 -3.87
CA PHE A 31 8.85 -11.62 -4.49
C PHE A 31 8.47 -11.69 -5.96
N ASP A 32 8.96 -12.67 -6.73
CA ASP A 32 8.55 -12.85 -8.12
C ASP A 32 7.05 -13.17 -8.21
N GLU A 33 6.55 -14.02 -7.31
CA GLU A 33 5.13 -14.36 -7.22
C GLU A 33 4.30 -13.18 -6.71
N LEU A 34 4.83 -12.44 -5.73
CA LEU A 34 4.20 -11.23 -5.23
C LEU A 34 4.06 -10.20 -6.35
N ASP A 35 5.13 -9.96 -7.12
CA ASP A 35 5.19 -8.96 -8.17
C ASP A 35 4.23 -9.27 -9.34
N ALA A 36 3.92 -10.56 -9.55
CA ALA A 36 2.93 -11.03 -10.52
C ALA A 36 1.47 -10.83 -10.08
N VAL A 37 1.20 -10.51 -8.80
CA VAL A 37 -0.17 -10.32 -8.30
C VAL A 37 -0.84 -9.15 -9.02
N VAL A 38 -1.99 -9.42 -9.62
CA VAL A 38 -2.80 -8.41 -10.31
C VAL A 38 -3.52 -7.52 -9.30
N ILE A 39 -3.34 -6.21 -9.42
CA ILE A 39 -3.99 -5.20 -8.58
C ILE A 39 -5.23 -4.62 -9.28
N CYS A 40 -5.10 -4.26 -10.55
CA CYS A 40 -6.19 -3.67 -11.34
C CYS A 40 -6.26 -4.27 -12.74
N LYS A 41 -7.49 -4.32 -13.26
CA LYS A 41 -7.80 -4.60 -14.65
C LYS A 41 -8.72 -3.50 -15.19
N ASP A 42 -8.63 -3.20 -16.48
CA ASP A 42 -9.58 -2.32 -17.15
C ASP A 42 -10.93 -3.02 -17.40
N GLU A 43 -11.87 -2.30 -18.02
CA GLU A 43 -13.19 -2.82 -18.39
C GLU A 43 -13.15 -3.97 -19.41
N ASN A 44 -12.06 -4.08 -20.17
CA ASN A 44 -11.83 -5.14 -21.15
C ASN A 44 -11.11 -6.36 -20.52
N GLY A 45 -10.78 -6.29 -19.23
CA GLY A 45 -10.06 -7.34 -18.51
C GLY A 45 -8.54 -7.31 -18.69
N ASN A 46 -7.97 -6.31 -19.36
CA ASN A 46 -6.53 -6.14 -19.48
C ASN A 46 -5.94 -5.73 -18.14
N VAL A 47 -4.80 -6.30 -17.76
CA VAL A 47 -4.09 -5.94 -16.52
C VAL A 47 -3.52 -4.53 -16.66
N THR A 48 -3.93 -3.61 -15.79
CA THR A 48 -3.45 -2.21 -15.77
C THR A 48 -2.49 -1.94 -14.62
N ALA A 49 -2.51 -2.78 -13.58
CA ALA A 49 -1.59 -2.70 -12.46
C ALA A 49 -1.28 -4.09 -11.92
N THR A 50 0.00 -4.43 -11.77
CA THR A 50 0.50 -5.54 -10.94
C THR A 50 1.26 -5.01 -9.74
N PHE A 51 1.40 -5.83 -8.70
CA PHE A 51 2.11 -5.44 -7.49
C PHE A 51 3.57 -5.04 -7.78
N GLY A 52 4.21 -5.72 -8.75
CA GLY A 52 5.59 -5.44 -9.16
C GLY A 52 5.79 -4.06 -9.77
N GLN A 53 4.75 -3.48 -10.39
CA GLN A 53 4.83 -2.14 -10.94
C GLN A 53 4.90 -1.08 -9.83
N SER A 54 5.79 -0.10 -9.99
CA SER A 54 5.96 1.00 -9.03
C SER A 54 4.83 2.03 -9.07
N ASN A 55 4.04 2.06 -10.15
CA ASN A 55 2.91 2.96 -10.32
C ASN A 55 1.65 2.16 -10.66
N TRP A 56 0.72 2.07 -9.72
CA TRP A 56 -0.54 1.35 -9.94
C TRP A 56 -1.58 2.28 -10.54
N ASP A 57 -2.07 1.95 -11.74
CA ASP A 57 -3.28 2.57 -12.27
C ASP A 57 -4.52 1.94 -11.60
N CYS A 58 -5.08 2.70 -10.65
CA CYS A 58 -6.27 2.33 -9.91
C CYS A 58 -7.54 3.00 -10.45
N LEU A 59 -7.63 3.20 -11.78
CA LEU A 59 -8.85 3.69 -12.42
C LEU A 59 -10.13 2.96 -11.96
N PRO A 60 -10.16 1.61 -11.81
CA PRO A 60 -11.35 0.91 -11.32
C PRO A 60 -11.81 1.33 -9.91
N PHE A 61 -10.86 1.66 -9.03
CA PHE A 61 -11.14 2.13 -7.67
C PHE A 61 -11.49 3.61 -7.62
N SER A 62 -10.78 4.43 -8.39
CA SER A 62 -10.95 5.89 -8.38
C SER A 62 -12.21 6.36 -9.10
N ARG A 63 -12.58 5.66 -10.18
CA ARG A 63 -13.61 6.04 -11.17
C ARG A 63 -13.42 7.47 -11.70
N LYS A 64 -12.17 7.94 -11.75
CA LYS A 64 -11.79 9.29 -12.20
C LYS A 64 -10.66 9.20 -13.20
N ARG A 65 -10.72 9.99 -14.27
CA ARG A 65 -9.68 10.04 -15.33
C ARG A 65 -8.36 10.63 -14.87
N THR A 66 -8.38 11.42 -13.81
CA THR A 66 -7.18 11.99 -13.21
C THR A 66 -7.05 11.48 -11.81
N ASN A 67 -5.81 11.54 -11.29
CA ASN A 67 -5.61 11.40 -9.85
C ASN A 67 -6.03 9.99 -9.36
N ASN A 68 -5.90 9.00 -10.25
CA ASN A 68 -6.30 7.60 -10.17
C ASN A 68 -5.14 6.65 -9.86
N ASN A 69 -3.92 7.17 -9.73
CA ASN A 69 -2.74 6.35 -9.54
C ASN A 69 -2.23 6.38 -8.10
N LEU A 70 -1.54 5.30 -7.71
CA LEU A 70 -0.73 5.20 -6.50
C LEU A 70 0.71 4.89 -6.92
N SER A 71 1.57 5.92 -6.88
CA SER A 71 2.95 5.85 -7.36
C SER A 71 3.96 5.84 -6.21
N ALA A 72 4.71 4.75 -6.15
CA ALA A 72 5.85 4.48 -5.26
C ALA A 72 7.20 4.51 -6.02
N VAL A 73 7.23 5.07 -7.24
CA VAL A 73 8.43 5.25 -8.08
C VAL A 73 9.56 5.96 -7.34
N GLU A 74 9.23 6.92 -6.45
CA GLU A 74 10.24 7.62 -5.65
C GLU A 74 11.07 6.70 -4.72
N PHE A 75 10.64 5.45 -4.53
CA PHE A 75 11.32 4.43 -3.73
C PHE A 75 11.90 3.28 -4.56
N ASP A 76 12.04 3.42 -5.89
CA ASP A 76 12.63 2.37 -6.74
C ASP A 76 14.06 1.98 -6.29
N ALA A 77 14.82 2.94 -5.76
CA ALA A 77 16.15 2.70 -5.18
C ALA A 77 16.14 2.03 -3.79
N PHE A 78 14.96 1.88 -3.18
CA PHE A 78 14.76 1.32 -1.84
C PHE A 78 13.71 0.21 -1.88
N PRO A 79 14.01 -0.94 -2.51
CA PRO A 79 13.01 -1.96 -2.84
C PRO A 79 12.28 -2.53 -1.61
N GLN A 80 12.94 -2.63 -0.45
CA GLN A 80 12.30 -3.08 0.79
C GLN A 80 11.21 -2.09 1.24
N LEU A 81 11.55 -0.79 1.30
CA LEU A 81 10.61 0.28 1.64
C LEU A 81 9.48 0.38 0.61
N GLN A 82 9.79 0.29 -0.68
CA GLN A 82 8.77 0.32 -1.70
C GLN A 82 7.79 -0.84 -1.54
N ARG A 83 8.30 -2.06 -1.34
CA ARG A 83 7.49 -3.26 -1.22
C ARG A 83 6.61 -3.20 0.03
N GLU A 84 7.15 -2.75 1.15
CA GLU A 84 6.40 -2.54 2.38
C GLU A 84 5.26 -1.52 2.20
N LEU A 85 5.55 -0.38 1.56
CA LEU A 85 4.55 0.65 1.26
C LEU A 85 3.43 0.10 0.36
N LYS A 86 3.79 -0.68 -0.67
CA LYS A 86 2.83 -1.34 -1.57
C LYS A 86 1.99 -2.36 -0.82
N LEU A 87 2.57 -3.16 0.08
CA LEU A 87 1.84 -4.10 0.93
C LEU A 87 0.78 -3.38 1.76
N ILE A 88 1.16 -2.35 2.53
CA ILE A 88 0.21 -1.54 3.33
C ILE A 88 -0.92 -0.99 2.46
N THR A 89 -0.56 -0.43 1.30
CA THR A 89 -1.52 0.18 0.38
C THR A 89 -2.50 -0.83 -0.21
N PHE A 90 -2.05 -2.06 -0.47
CA PHE A 90 -2.90 -3.17 -0.88
C PHE A 90 -4.00 -3.44 0.17
N GLY A 91 -3.63 -3.47 1.46
CA GLY A 91 -4.59 -3.68 2.55
C GLY A 91 -5.70 -2.63 2.58
N TRP A 92 -5.33 -1.36 2.35
CA TRP A 92 -6.29 -0.26 2.24
C TRP A 92 -7.20 -0.37 1.03
N LEU A 93 -6.67 -0.72 -0.15
CA LEU A 93 -7.44 -0.86 -1.39
C LEU A 93 -8.50 -1.96 -1.30
N PHE A 94 -8.11 -3.13 -0.77
CA PHE A 94 -8.99 -4.30 -0.70
C PHE A 94 -9.75 -4.41 0.63
N ASN A 95 -9.79 -3.32 1.41
CA ASN A 95 -10.50 -3.21 2.68
C ASN A 95 -10.22 -4.39 3.62
N LYS A 96 -8.95 -4.77 3.78
CA LYS A 96 -8.53 -5.87 4.66
C LYS A 96 -8.53 -5.48 6.15
N ASN A 97 -9.37 -4.50 6.51
CA ASN A 97 -9.46 -3.97 7.86
C ASN A 97 -10.11 -4.99 8.80
N PRO A 98 -9.51 -5.29 9.96
CA PRO A 98 -10.01 -6.31 10.89
C PRO A 98 -11.35 -5.93 11.53
N LYS A 99 -11.72 -4.65 11.55
CA LYS A 99 -12.97 -4.14 12.15
C LYS A 99 -14.16 -4.16 11.17
N GLN A 100 -14.01 -4.79 10.00
CA GLN A 100 -15.05 -4.89 8.95
C GLN A 100 -15.71 -3.54 8.61
N ARG A 101 -14.93 -2.44 8.74
CA ARG A 101 -15.42 -1.10 8.46
C ARG A 101 -15.71 -0.95 6.98
N ARG A 102 -16.58 0.02 6.66
CA ARG A 102 -16.85 0.40 5.27
C ARG A 102 -15.54 0.76 4.58
N ALA A 103 -15.35 0.23 3.37
CA ALA A 103 -14.20 0.54 2.53
C ALA A 103 -14.03 2.06 2.37
N SER A 104 -12.80 2.52 2.52
CA SER A 104 -12.46 3.92 2.31
C SER A 104 -12.62 4.30 0.85
N LYS A 105 -13.06 5.54 0.60
CA LYS A 105 -13.04 6.09 -0.76
C LYS A 105 -11.59 6.12 -1.25
N PHE A 106 -11.37 5.86 -2.54
CA PHE A 106 -10.04 5.90 -3.14
C PHE A 106 -9.31 7.24 -2.88
N SER A 107 -10.02 8.36 -2.86
CA SER A 107 -9.42 9.67 -2.50
C SER A 107 -8.82 9.70 -1.10
N GLY A 108 -9.43 8.99 -0.14
CA GLY A 108 -8.89 8.84 1.22
C GLY A 108 -7.66 7.96 1.23
N ILE A 109 -7.69 6.83 0.52
CA ILE A 109 -6.54 5.93 0.35
C ILE A 109 -5.37 6.67 -0.28
N ARG A 110 -5.61 7.40 -1.38
CA ARG A 110 -4.58 8.22 -2.05
C ARG A 110 -4.03 9.31 -1.14
N SER A 111 -4.88 9.93 -0.32
CA SER A 111 -4.43 10.92 0.67
C SER A 111 -3.51 10.28 1.70
N ASN A 112 -3.92 9.17 2.32
CA ASN A 112 -3.09 8.44 3.30
C ASN A 112 -1.78 7.96 2.68
N PHE A 113 -1.83 7.38 1.48
CA PHE A 113 -0.66 7.00 0.70
C PHE A 113 0.29 8.18 0.49
N SER A 114 -0.21 9.32 0.02
CA SER A 114 0.63 10.51 -0.18
C SER A 114 1.28 11.01 1.11
N LYS A 115 0.55 10.98 2.23
CA LYS A 115 1.03 11.46 3.52
C LYS A 115 2.03 10.51 4.18
N ILE A 116 1.80 9.20 4.13
CA ILE A 116 2.74 8.24 4.72
C ILE A 116 4.08 8.23 4.00
N LYS A 117 4.14 8.61 2.72
CA LYS A 117 5.41 8.75 1.99
C LYS A 117 6.38 9.72 2.64
N THR A 118 5.92 10.68 3.44
CA THR A 118 6.81 11.53 4.25
C THR A 118 7.62 10.71 5.25
N ALA A 119 7.01 9.73 5.92
CA ALA A 119 7.72 8.81 6.80
C ALA A 119 8.71 7.93 6.01
N TYR A 120 8.29 7.42 4.85
CA TYR A 120 9.16 6.60 4.01
C TYR A 120 10.35 7.36 3.43
N ARG A 121 10.22 8.65 3.13
CA ARG A 121 11.35 9.51 2.75
C ARG A 121 12.35 9.64 3.89
N PHE A 122 11.88 9.85 5.12
CA PHE A 122 12.77 9.87 6.29
C PHE A 122 13.52 8.54 6.42
N LEU A 123 12.83 7.40 6.28
CA LEU A 123 13.45 6.08 6.37
C LEU A 123 14.52 5.88 5.30
N ALA A 124 14.22 6.25 4.05
CA ALA A 124 15.14 6.18 2.94
C ALA A 124 16.38 7.09 3.15
N GLU A 125 16.18 8.34 3.58
CA GLU A 125 17.26 9.29 3.88
C GLU A 125 18.17 8.83 5.04
N ASN A 126 17.68 7.97 5.93
CA ASN A 126 18.39 7.48 7.11
C ASN A 126 18.74 5.99 7.06
N ASN A 127 18.71 5.37 5.87
CA ASN A 127 19.06 3.96 5.63
C ASN A 127 18.26 2.95 6.47
N HIS A 128 17.01 3.27 6.79
CA HIS A 128 16.08 2.32 7.38
C HIS A 128 15.30 1.59 6.29
N SER A 129 15.09 0.28 6.48
CA SER A 129 14.43 -0.58 5.49
C SER A 129 12.95 -0.86 5.76
N SER A 130 12.40 -0.35 6.87
CA SER A 130 11.03 -0.61 7.32
C SER A 130 10.49 0.51 8.20
N LEU A 131 9.18 0.76 8.12
CA LEU A 131 8.41 1.64 9.00
C LEU A 131 8.50 1.22 10.46
N LYS A 132 8.75 -0.07 10.74
CA LYS A 132 9.04 -0.59 12.08
C LYS A 132 10.13 0.21 12.79
N ALA A 133 11.10 0.76 12.07
CA ALA A 133 12.18 1.55 12.66
C ALA A 133 11.66 2.71 13.54
N LEU A 134 10.50 3.28 13.21
CA LEU A 134 9.85 4.35 14.00
C LEU A 134 9.39 3.92 15.40
N SER A 135 9.30 2.61 15.67
CA SER A 135 9.03 2.09 17.02
C SER A 135 10.21 2.28 17.99
N THR A 136 11.41 2.54 17.47
CA THR A 136 12.60 2.80 18.27
C THR A 136 12.60 4.28 18.73
N PRO A 137 12.66 4.58 20.04
CA PRO A 137 12.56 5.96 20.54
C PRO A 137 13.59 6.93 19.96
N SER A 138 14.84 6.49 19.76
CA SER A 138 15.88 7.34 19.16
C SER A 138 15.61 7.66 17.69
N VAL A 139 15.05 6.72 16.93
CA VAL A 139 14.65 6.92 15.53
C VAL A 139 13.41 7.82 15.47
N TRP A 140 12.47 7.66 16.40
CA TRP A 140 11.30 8.53 16.51
C TRP A 140 11.69 10.00 16.74
N LEU A 141 12.63 10.26 17.66
CA LEU A 141 13.15 11.62 17.89
C LEU A 141 13.83 12.21 16.64
N GLN A 142 14.55 11.39 15.88
CA GLN A 142 15.13 11.82 14.60
C GLN A 142 14.06 12.13 13.57
N PHE A 143 12.98 11.36 13.53
CA PHE A 143 11.84 11.60 12.65
C PHE A 143 11.13 12.90 13.00
N GLU A 144 10.88 13.18 14.28
CA GLU A 144 10.31 14.46 14.72
C GLU A 144 11.22 15.64 14.31
N SER A 145 12.53 15.50 14.51
CA SER A 145 13.51 16.50 14.09
C SER A 145 13.52 16.69 12.56
N PHE A 146 13.36 15.61 11.80
CA PHE A 146 13.23 15.66 10.34
C PHE A 146 11.98 16.45 9.91
N LEU A 147 10.83 16.20 10.55
CA LEU A 147 9.58 16.90 10.24
C LEU A 147 9.68 18.40 10.51
N GLN A 148 10.34 18.78 11.62
CA GLN A 148 10.61 20.17 11.96
C GLN A 148 11.58 20.83 10.97
N LYS A 149 12.68 20.16 10.61
CA LYS A 149 13.68 20.69 9.68
C LYS A 149 13.16 20.90 8.26
N LYS A 150 12.20 20.08 7.82
CA LYS A 150 11.53 20.25 6.51
C LYS A 150 10.46 21.35 6.52
N ASP A 151 10.25 22.03 7.65
CA ASP A 151 9.30 23.13 7.84
C ASP A 151 7.87 22.78 7.37
N TYR A 152 7.42 21.57 7.70
CA TYR A 152 6.06 21.16 7.36
C TYR A 152 5.04 21.90 8.22
N ALA A 153 3.99 22.45 7.58
CA ALA A 153 2.85 22.99 8.30
C ALA A 153 2.26 21.95 9.27
N GLN A 154 1.79 22.40 10.45
CA GLN A 154 1.22 21.55 11.50
C GLN A 154 0.19 20.54 10.96
N ARG A 155 -0.75 20.99 10.13
CA ARG A 155 -1.76 20.11 9.51
C ARG A 155 -1.14 19.00 8.66
N THR A 156 0.00 19.25 8.02
CA THR A 156 0.71 18.20 7.27
C THR A 156 1.29 17.17 8.22
N ILE A 157 1.92 17.60 9.31
CA ILE A 157 2.48 16.72 10.36
C ILE A 157 1.38 15.84 10.96
N GLU A 158 0.26 16.43 11.35
CA GLU A 158 -0.91 15.70 11.86
C GLU A 158 -1.38 14.61 10.89
N ASN A 159 -1.49 14.94 9.60
CA ASN A 159 -1.90 13.96 8.58
C ASN A 159 -0.87 12.84 8.37
N VAL A 160 0.42 13.11 8.57
CA VAL A 160 1.46 12.06 8.56
C VAL A 160 1.23 11.09 9.71
N PHE A 161 1.03 11.61 10.92
CA PHE A 161 0.75 10.77 12.10
C PHE A 161 -0.57 10.00 11.98
N VAL A 162 -1.62 10.62 11.45
CA VAL A 162 -2.88 9.91 11.15
C VAL A 162 -2.65 8.75 10.19
N SER A 163 -1.78 8.92 9.19
CA SER A 163 -1.48 7.86 8.23
C SER A 163 -0.64 6.73 8.85
N ILE A 164 0.30 7.06 9.76
CA ILE A 164 1.04 6.05 10.54
C ILE A 164 0.08 5.27 11.45
N ASN A 165 -0.83 5.95 12.14
CA ASN A 165 -1.84 5.31 12.97
C ASN A 165 -2.77 4.39 12.15
N ALA A 166 -3.10 4.76 10.91
CA ALA A 166 -3.85 3.89 10.02
C ALA A 166 -3.11 2.58 9.73
N VAL A 167 -1.78 2.61 9.55
CA VAL A 167 -0.96 1.39 9.43
C VAL A 167 -1.02 0.57 10.71
N ILE A 168 -0.76 1.19 11.86
CA ILE A 168 -0.81 0.50 13.17
C ILE A 168 -2.16 -0.19 13.39
N HIS A 169 -3.26 0.45 12.98
CA HIS A 169 -4.60 -0.14 13.08
C HIS A 169 -4.79 -1.39 12.21
N ASP A 170 -4.06 -1.49 11.10
CA ASP A 170 -4.10 -2.63 10.18
C ASP A 170 -2.96 -3.63 10.45
N ALA A 171 -2.25 -3.52 11.58
CA ALA A 171 -1.10 -4.36 11.95
C ALA A 171 -1.37 -5.87 11.95
N TYR A 172 -2.56 -6.27 12.39
CA TYR A 172 -2.99 -7.67 12.35
C TYR A 172 -2.97 -8.24 10.92
N TRP A 173 -3.28 -7.41 9.92
CA TRP A 173 -3.33 -7.84 8.54
C TRP A 173 -1.95 -7.89 7.90
N HIS A 174 -1.18 -6.79 7.94
CA HIS A 174 0.10 -6.73 7.25
C HIS A 174 1.23 -7.46 7.99
N LYS A 175 1.09 -7.70 9.30
CA LYS A 175 2.05 -8.41 10.16
C LYS A 175 3.48 -7.86 10.04
N LEU A 176 3.61 -6.54 9.94
CA LEU A 176 4.91 -5.88 10.01
C LEU A 176 5.25 -5.81 11.49
N GLU A 177 6.07 -6.75 11.95
CA GLU A 177 6.56 -6.81 13.32
C GLU A 177 7.76 -5.90 13.51
#